data_AF-A0A520P2U3-F1
#
_entry.id   AF-A0A520P2U3-F1
#
_cell.length_a   1.000
_cell.length_b   1.000
_cell.length_c   1.000
_cell.angle_alpha   90.00
_cell.angle_beta   90.00
_cell.angle_gamma   90.00
#
_symmetry.space_group_name_H-M   'P 1'
#
loop_
_entity.id
_entity.type
_entity.pdbx_description
1 polymer ?
#
loop_
_entity_poly.entity_id
_entity_poly.type
_entity_poly.pdbx_seq_one_letter_code
_entity_poly.pdbx_strand_id
1 'polypeptide(L)'
;MYVATLIANSNNKNLSALILKQVVKDLGGTQYNVLDDNIAIDIPLQSEPINFEVVWKKLQKLEIDIVLQPIKNRRKKILLADMD
;
A
#
# COMPACT_ATOMS: atom_id res chain seq x y z
N MET A 1 -0.05 14.51 3.25
CA MET A 1 -0.58 13.25 3.82
C MET A 1 -0.98 12.31 2.70
N TYR A 2 -0.29 11.18 2.64
CA TYR A 2 -0.46 10.10 1.66
C TYR A 2 -0.74 8.79 2.39
N VAL A 3 -1.22 7.80 1.66
CA VAL A 3 -1.30 6.42 2.11
C VAL A 3 -0.71 5.54 1.02
N ALA A 4 0.19 4.65 1.40
CA ALA A 4 0.67 3.60 0.53
C ALA A 4 -0.08 2.31 0.89
N THR A 5 -0.89 1.81 -0.03
CA THR A 5 -1.59 0.53 0.13
C THR A 5 -0.79 -0.54 -0.59
N LEU A 6 -0.39 -1.58 0.13
CA LEU A 6 0.23 -2.76 -0.46
C LEU A 6 -0.80 -3.86 -0.60
N ILE A 7 -0.75 -4.57 -1.72
CA ILE A 7 -1.63 -5.68 -2.07
C ILE A 7 -0.74 -6.81 -2.60
N ALA A 8 -0.60 -7.88 -1.83
CA ALA A 8 -0.01 -9.13 -2.28
C ALA A 8 -1.03 -9.98 -3.01
N ASN A 9 -0.53 -10.83 -3.89
CA ASN A 9 -1.33 -11.88 -4.50
C ASN A 9 -1.88 -12.84 -3.43
N SER A 10 -3.21 -12.96 -3.38
CA SER A 10 -3.94 -13.81 -2.43
C SER A 10 -3.57 -15.30 -2.54
N ASN A 11 -3.03 -15.75 -3.68
CA ASN A 11 -2.60 -17.13 -3.87
C ASN A 11 -1.33 -17.49 -3.11
N ASN A 12 -0.40 -16.54 -2.91
CA ASN A 12 0.89 -16.81 -2.29
C ASN A 12 1.03 -16.23 -0.87
N LYS A 13 0.09 -15.37 -0.41
CA LYS A 13 0.12 -14.71 0.91
C LYS A 13 1.52 -14.25 1.31
N ASN A 14 2.24 -13.66 0.34
CA ASN A 14 3.68 -13.48 0.43
C ASN A 14 4.08 -12.25 1.26
N LEU A 15 3.09 -11.60 1.89
CA LEU A 15 3.25 -10.39 2.68
C LEU A 15 3.78 -10.73 4.08
N SER A 16 5.03 -11.19 4.15
CA SER A 16 5.70 -11.50 5.43
C SER A 16 5.90 -10.22 6.27
N ALA A 17 5.69 -10.32 7.59
CA ALA A 17 5.86 -9.20 8.53
C ALA A 17 7.26 -8.53 8.45
N LEU A 18 8.29 -9.26 8.05
CA LEU A 18 9.63 -8.74 7.79
C LEU A 18 9.66 -7.78 6.60
N ILE A 19 9.07 -8.17 5.47
CA ILE A 19 8.98 -7.34 4.26
C ILE A 19 8.20 -6.08 4.56
N LEU A 20 7.08 -6.20 5.28
CA LEU A 20 6.26 -5.06 5.70
C LEU A 20 7.05 -4.05 6.52
N LYS A 21 7.76 -4.49 7.56
CA LYS A 21 8.57 -3.60 8.40
C LYS A 21 9.66 -2.90 7.58
N GLN A 22 10.26 -3.60 6.64
CA GLN A 22 11.30 -3.04 5.78
C GLN A 22 10.71 -1.99 4.82
N VAL A 23 9.60 -2.30 4.15
CA VAL A 23 8.91 -1.37 3.25
C VAL A 23 8.39 -0.14 3.98
N VAL A 24 7.77 -0.31 5.15
CA VAL A 24 7.32 0.80 6.00
C VAL A 24 8.47 1.73 6.30
N LYS A 25 9.64 1.18 6.67
CA LYS A 25 10.85 1.97 6.94
C LYS A 25 11.40 2.65 5.69
N ASP A 26 11.48 1.95 4.55
CA ASP A 26 11.96 2.50 3.27
C ASP A 26 11.06 3.63 2.75
N LEU A 27 9.75 3.56 3.00
CA LEU A 27 8.78 4.61 2.66
C LEU A 27 8.75 5.75 3.68
N GLY A 28 9.45 5.63 4.82
CA GLY A 28 9.43 6.63 5.89
C GLY A 28 8.15 6.63 6.72
N GLY A 29 7.40 5.53 6.70
CA GLY A 29 6.26 5.30 7.61
C GLY A 29 6.73 4.85 8.99
N THR A 30 5.94 5.18 10.02
CA THR A 30 6.19 4.71 11.40
C THR A 30 5.23 3.59 11.82
N GLN A 31 4.10 3.47 11.14
CA GLN A 31 3.03 2.52 11.45
C GLN A 31 2.41 2.00 10.16
N TYR A 32 1.73 0.86 10.26
CA TYR A 32 0.91 0.30 9.20
C TYR A 32 -0.38 -0.25 9.81
N ASN A 33 -1.46 -0.22 9.03
CA ASN A 33 -2.73 -0.83 9.37
C ASN A 33 -2.88 -2.08 8.49
N VAL A 34 -3.24 -3.20 9.10
CA VAL A 34 -3.55 -4.43 8.35
C VAL A 34 -4.99 -4.33 7.88
N LEU A 35 -5.20 -4.44 6.57
CA LEU A 35 -6.53 -4.54 5.98
C LEU A 35 -6.96 -6.00 5.88
N ASP A 36 -6.02 -6.87 5.46
CA ASP A 36 -6.24 -8.29 5.29
C ASP A 36 -4.93 -9.07 5.57
N ASP A 37 -5.03 -10.16 6.32
CA ASP A 37 -3.89 -10.83 6.94
C ASP A 37 -3.01 -11.50 5.86
N ASN A 38 -1.77 -11.03 5.74
CA ASN A 38 -0.80 -11.43 4.71
C ASN A 38 -1.21 -11.10 3.26
N ILE A 39 -2.23 -10.25 3.06
CA ILE A 39 -2.73 -9.89 1.72
C ILE A 39 -2.65 -8.38 1.52
N ALA A 40 -3.19 -7.56 2.42
CA ALA A 40 -3.28 -6.12 2.21
C ALA A 40 -2.98 -5.30 3.46
N ILE A 41 -2.20 -4.23 3.29
CA ILE A 41 -1.91 -3.27 4.36
C ILE A 41 -1.95 -1.82 3.86
N ASP A 42 -2.20 -0.91 4.79
CA ASP A 42 -2.11 0.53 4.59
C ASP A 42 -0.97 1.13 5.40
N ILE A 43 -0.17 1.98 4.77
CA ILE A 43 0.90 2.71 5.42
C ILE A 43 0.58 4.20 5.32
N PRO A 44 0.13 4.85 6.41
CA PRO A 44 -0.05 6.29 6.41
C PRO A 44 1.32 6.99 6.38
N LEU A 45 1.46 7.93 5.44
CA LEU A 45 2.68 8.71 5.22
C LEU A 45 2.36 10.20 5.36
N GLN A 46 3.21 10.96 6.06
CA GLN A 46 2.99 12.39 6.20
C GLN A 46 3.26 13.14 4.88
N SER A 47 4.25 12.67 4.12
CA SER A 47 4.72 13.25 2.87
C SER A 47 4.86 12.18 1.78
N GLU A 48 5.06 12.61 0.54
CA GLU A 48 5.35 11.70 -0.57
C GLU A 48 6.72 11.03 -0.37
N PRO A 49 6.80 9.70 -0.44
CA PRO A 49 8.06 8.97 -0.29
C PRO A 49 8.96 9.18 -1.52
N ILE A 50 10.16 9.74 -1.29
CA ILE A 50 11.18 9.93 -2.34
C ILE A 50 11.63 8.59 -2.95
N ASN A 51 11.65 7.53 -2.16
CA ASN A 51 12.12 6.21 -2.57
C ASN A 51 11.00 5.31 -3.14
N PHE A 52 9.83 5.88 -3.48
CA PHE A 52 8.67 5.11 -3.93
C PHE A 52 8.99 4.17 -5.10
N GLU A 53 9.62 4.68 -6.16
CA GLU A 53 9.93 3.88 -7.36
C GLU A 53 10.89 2.72 -7.05
N VAL A 54 11.85 2.92 -6.15
CA VAL A 54 12.81 1.88 -5.74
C VAL A 54 12.09 0.78 -4.98
N VAL A 55 11.20 1.16 -4.06
CA VAL A 55 10.38 0.21 -3.29
C VAL A 55 9.41 -0.53 -4.21
N TRP A 56 8.72 0.18 -5.12
CA TRP A 56 7.81 -0.41 -6.10
C TRP A 56 8.52 -1.44 -6.98
N LYS A 57 9.71 -1.13 -7.52
CA LYS A 57 10.50 -2.10 -8.31
C LYS A 57 10.92 -3.33 -7.51
N LYS A 58 11.24 -3.18 -6.21
CA LYS A 58 11.55 -4.33 -5.34
C LYS A 58 10.32 -5.20 -5.11
N LEU A 59 9.17 -4.59 -4.87
CA LEU A 59 7.91 -5.28 -4.63
C LEU A 59 7.36 -5.99 -5.87
N GLN A 60 7.54 -5.40 -7.05
CA GLN A 60 7.19 -6.05 -8.32
C GLN A 60 7.91 -7.39 -8.52
N LYS A 61 9.16 -7.53 -8.06
CA LYS A 61 9.89 -8.82 -8.11
C LYS A 61 9.28 -9.89 -7.18
N LEU A 62 8.51 -9.46 -6.20
CA LEU A 62 7.83 -10.32 -5.23
C LEU A 62 6.35 -10.53 -5.59
N GLU A 63 5.91 -10.03 -6.76
CA GLU A 63 4.51 -10.05 -7.20
C GLU A 63 3.59 -9.35 -6.19
N ILE A 64 4.10 -8.27 -5.59
CA ILE A 64 3.36 -7.42 -4.66
C ILE A 64 3.13 -6.06 -5.34
N ASP A 65 1.86 -5.67 -5.42
CA ASP A 65 1.48 -4.35 -5.89
C ASP A 65 1.49 -3.34 -4.76
N ILE A 66 1.88 -2.11 -5.08
CA ILE A 66 1.81 -0.97 -4.16
C ILE A 66 1.24 0.23 -4.87
N VAL A 67 0.28 0.89 -4.21
CA VAL A 67 -0.40 2.08 -4.71
C VAL A 67 -0.23 3.20 -3.70
N LEU A 68 0.40 4.29 -4.12
CA LEU A 68 0.51 5.52 -3.33
C LEU A 68 -0.61 6.48 -3.70
N GLN A 69 -1.38 6.94 -2.72
CA GLN A 69 -2.51 7.83 -2.93
C GLN A 69 -2.48 8.98 -1.92
N PRO A 70 -2.76 10.23 -2.31
CA PRO A 70 -3.00 11.30 -1.35
C PRO A 70 -4.23 10.97 -0.48
N ILE A 71 -4.15 11.24 0.83
CA ILE A 71 -5.28 11.04 1.75
C ILE A 71 -6.49 11.90 1.35
N LYS A 72 -6.22 13.08 0.76
CA LYS A 72 -7.23 13.99 0.26
C LYS A 72 -8.00 13.29 -0.88
N ASN A 73 -9.27 12.96 -0.64
CA ASN A 73 -10.19 12.22 -1.51
C ASN A 73 -10.02 10.69 -1.56
N ARG A 74 -9.30 10.07 -0.61
CA ARG A 74 -9.16 8.60 -0.50
C ARG A 74 -10.50 7.86 -0.45
N ARG A 75 -11.49 8.42 0.26
CA ARG A 75 -12.88 7.97 0.13
C ARG A 75 -13.48 8.64 -1.10
N LYS A 76 -13.52 7.92 -2.23
CA LYS A 76 -14.50 8.28 -3.27
C LYS A 76 -15.87 8.24 -2.59
N LYS A 77 -16.58 9.36 -2.59
CA LYS A 77 -18.04 9.33 -2.59
C LYS A 77 -18.39 8.53 -3.83
N ILE A 78 -18.67 7.23 -3.67
CA ILE A 78 -19.25 6.42 -4.72
C ILE A 78 -20.59 7.11 -5.04
N LEU A 79 -20.64 7.79 -6.18
CA LEU A 79 -21.88 7.91 -6.94
C LEU A 79 -21.89 6.63 -7.77
N LEU A 80 -22.61 5.63 -7.29
CA LEU A 80 -23.17 4.60 -8.17
C LEU A 80 -24.06 5.40 -9.12
N ALA A 81 -23.53 5.77 -10.28
CA ALA A 81 -24.39 6.14 -11.38
C ALA A 81 -25.09 4.85 -11.81
N ASP A 82 -26.40 4.84 -11.55
CA ASP A 82 -27.40 3.94 -12.08
C ASP A 82 -27.02 3.55 -13.52
N MET A 83 -26.72 2.27 -13.75
CA MET A 83 -26.61 1.71 -15.09
C MET A 83 -27.97 1.14 -15.44
N ASP A 84 -28.75 1.93 -16.18
CA ASP A 84 -29.78 1.44 -17.09
C ASP A 84 -29.24 1.53 -18.52
#